data_AF-A0A699Q679-F1
#
_entry.id   AF-A0A699Q679-F1
#
_cell.length_a   1.000
_cell.length_b   1.000
_cell.length_c   1.000
_cell.angle_alpha   90.00
_cell.angle_beta   90.00
_cell.angle_gamma   90.00
#
_symmetry.space_group_name_H-M   'P 1'
#
loop_
_entity.id
_entity.type
_entity.pdbx_description
1 polymer ?
#
loop_
_entity_poly.entity_id
_entity_poly.type
_entity_poly.pdbx_seq_one_letter_code
_entity_poly.pdbx_strand_id
1 'polypeptide(L)'
;KTLLITHQGNSQVKDNKIDLLVQQYKQFVISEDESIDNALARYNTIITSLKALDEGYSSKNYVRKFLWALRPKWRAKVAAIEKSKDLTSLSLDELIGNLKVHEMIIKKDSEIVKAKVERKSLALTAKKESSDEECSTFGSEDEEYAMAVRDFNKFFKRI
;
A
#
# COMPACT_ATOMS: atom_id res chain seq x y z
N LYS A 1 4.19 -44.95 33.61
CA LYS A 1 3.22 -44.03 32.94
C LYS A 1 3.78 -42.64 32.64
N THR A 2 4.93 -42.23 33.20
CA THR A 2 5.46 -40.85 33.07
C THR A 2 5.97 -40.48 31.68
N LEU A 3 6.66 -41.38 30.96
CA LEU A 3 7.25 -41.08 29.64
C LEU A 3 6.22 -40.82 28.52
N LEU A 4 5.03 -41.44 28.59
CA LEU A 4 3.95 -41.23 27.62
C LEU A 4 3.37 -39.81 27.71
N ILE A 5 3.25 -39.28 28.93
CA ILE A 5 2.67 -37.95 29.18
C ILE A 5 3.64 -36.85 28.70
N THR A 6 4.95 -37.03 28.90
CA THR A 6 5.97 -36.10 28.40
C THR A 6 6.06 -36.11 26.88
N HIS A 7 6.01 -37.30 26.25
CA HIS A 7 6.06 -37.42 24.80
C HIS A 7 4.80 -36.86 24.12
N GLN A 8 3.62 -37.14 24.68
CA GLN A 8 2.35 -36.63 24.17
C GLN A 8 2.20 -35.12 24.36
N GLY A 9 2.66 -34.57 25.49
CA GLY A 9 2.71 -33.12 25.72
C GLY A 9 3.64 -32.41 24.73
N ASN A 10 4.79 -33.01 24.40
CA ASN A 10 5.71 -32.46 23.40
C ASN A 10 5.10 -32.46 21.99
N SER A 11 4.39 -33.53 21.61
CA SER A 11 3.66 -33.59 20.34
C SER A 11 2.58 -32.51 20.24
N GLN A 12 1.76 -32.36 21.30
CA GLN A 12 0.67 -31.39 21.29
C GLN A 12 1.16 -29.93 21.25
N VAL A 13 2.27 -29.63 21.92
CA VAL A 13 2.92 -28.30 21.84
C VAL A 13 3.43 -28.03 20.42
N LYS A 14 4.01 -29.04 19.77
CA LYS A 14 4.48 -28.93 18.38
C LYS A 14 3.33 -28.64 17.41
N ASP A 15 2.23 -29.39 17.53
CA ASP A 15 1.05 -29.24 16.67
C ASP A 15 0.42 -27.84 16.82
N ASN A 16 0.23 -27.38 18.07
CA ASN A 16 -0.29 -26.03 18.33
C ASN A 16 0.60 -24.92 17.72
N LYS A 17 1.93 -25.11 17.73
CA LYS A 17 2.86 -24.16 17.14
C LYS A 17 2.78 -24.15 15.61
N ILE A 18 2.59 -25.31 14.99
CA ILE A 18 2.35 -25.42 13.54
C ILE A 18 1.05 -24.68 13.19
N ASP A 19 -0.04 -24.91 13.92
CA ASP A 19 -1.32 -24.25 13.67
C ASP A 19 -1.21 -22.73 13.74
N LEU A 20 -0.52 -22.20 14.76
CA LEU A 20 -0.28 -20.77 14.89
C LEU A 20 0.50 -20.20 13.71
N LEU A 21 1.56 -20.88 13.27
CA LEU A 21 2.37 -20.45 12.13
C LEU A 21 1.58 -20.51 10.82
N VAL A 22 0.75 -21.54 10.63
CA VAL A 22 -0.16 -21.66 9.48
C VAL A 22 -1.16 -20.50 9.47
N GLN A 23 -1.70 -20.12 10.63
CA GLN A 23 -2.59 -18.97 10.74
C GLN A 23 -1.87 -17.66 10.38
N GLN A 24 -0.65 -17.44 10.91
CA GLN A 24 0.17 -16.27 10.58
C GLN A 24 0.49 -16.20 9.08
N TYR A 25 0.82 -17.34 8.47
CA TYR A 25 1.03 -17.43 7.03
C TYR A 25 -0.23 -17.08 6.24
N LYS A 26 -1.40 -17.63 6.63
CA LYS A 26 -2.68 -17.36 5.96
C LYS A 26 -3.09 -15.90 6.06
N GLN A 27 -2.87 -15.27 7.20
CA GLN A 27 -3.25 -13.88 7.50
C GLN A 27 -2.12 -12.88 7.20
N PHE A 28 -1.05 -13.30 6.55
CA PHE A 28 0.09 -12.44 6.26
C PHE A 28 -0.32 -11.26 5.36
N VAL A 29 -0.06 -10.05 5.85
CA VAL A 29 -0.30 -8.77 5.16
C VAL A 29 0.93 -7.88 5.37
N ILE A 30 1.22 -7.03 4.39
CA ILE A 30 2.31 -6.05 4.43
C ILE A 30 1.75 -4.68 4.80
N SER A 31 2.26 -4.09 5.88
CA SER A 31 1.77 -2.80 6.40
C SER A 31 2.16 -1.61 5.49
N GLU A 32 1.58 -0.44 5.74
CA GLU A 32 1.81 0.72 4.88
C GLU A 32 3.19 1.36 5.02
N ASP A 33 3.65 1.39 6.24
CA ASP A 33 4.93 1.88 6.74
C ASP A 33 6.05 0.83 6.62
N GLU A 34 5.69 -0.41 6.32
CA GLU A 34 6.64 -1.51 6.19
C GLU A 34 7.30 -1.55 4.80
N SER A 35 8.63 -1.71 4.80
CA SER A 35 9.43 -1.92 3.60
C SER A 35 9.31 -3.35 3.07
N ILE A 36 9.54 -3.54 1.77
CA ILE A 36 9.51 -4.88 1.16
C ILE A 36 10.53 -5.82 1.82
N ASP A 37 11.71 -5.32 2.20
CA ASP A 37 12.74 -6.11 2.89
C ASP A 37 12.27 -6.65 4.24
N ASN A 38 11.66 -5.80 5.06
CA ASN A 38 11.15 -6.21 6.36
C ASN A 38 10.01 -7.25 6.22
N ALA A 39 9.12 -7.02 5.25
CA ALA A 39 8.05 -7.97 4.94
C ALA A 39 8.59 -9.34 4.50
N LEU A 40 9.60 -9.35 3.62
CA LEU A 40 10.24 -10.59 3.16
C LEU A 40 10.92 -11.34 4.30
N ALA A 41 11.61 -10.63 5.19
CA ALA A 41 12.24 -11.24 6.36
C ALA A 41 11.21 -11.96 7.23
N ARG A 42 10.11 -11.28 7.61
CA ARG A 42 9.03 -11.89 8.40
C ARG A 42 8.41 -13.10 7.69
N TYR A 43 8.16 -12.97 6.39
CA TYR A 43 7.57 -14.04 5.59
C TYR A 43 8.49 -15.28 5.55
N ASN A 44 9.79 -15.08 5.34
CA ASN A 44 10.79 -16.15 5.35
C ASN A 44 10.92 -16.80 6.72
N THR A 45 10.84 -16.03 7.81
CA THR A 45 10.83 -16.59 9.17
C THR A 45 9.68 -17.57 9.38
N ILE A 46 8.46 -17.22 8.93
CA ILE A 46 7.28 -18.10 9.04
C ILE A 46 7.49 -19.38 8.23
N ILE A 47 7.92 -19.26 6.98
CA ILE A 47 8.14 -20.41 6.09
C ILE A 47 9.22 -21.34 6.65
N THR A 48 10.33 -20.78 7.11
CA THR A 48 11.46 -21.56 7.65
C THR A 48 11.06 -22.27 8.93
N SER A 49 10.28 -21.60 9.80
CA SER A 49 9.75 -22.20 11.03
C SER A 49 8.78 -23.34 10.74
N LEU A 50 7.91 -23.19 9.73
CA LEU A 50 6.99 -24.25 9.31
C LEU A 50 7.74 -25.47 8.79
N LYS A 51 8.71 -25.27 7.88
CA LYS A 51 9.53 -26.36 7.33
C LYS A 51 10.36 -27.10 8.38
N ALA A 52 10.83 -26.38 9.42
CA ALA A 52 11.60 -26.98 10.50
C ALA A 52 10.74 -27.83 11.45
N LEU A 53 9.44 -27.54 11.55
CA LEU A 53 8.51 -28.29 12.40
C LEU A 53 7.79 -29.40 11.62
N ASP A 54 7.49 -29.17 10.34
CA ASP A 54 6.86 -30.11 9.44
C ASP A 54 7.67 -30.19 8.13
N GLU A 55 8.54 -31.19 8.04
CA GLU A 55 9.36 -31.45 6.83
C GLU A 55 8.49 -31.71 5.59
N GLY A 56 7.24 -32.15 5.79
CA GLY A 56 6.26 -32.36 4.72
C GLY A 56 5.53 -31.08 4.29
N TYR A 57 5.76 -29.94 4.95
CA TYR A 57 5.01 -28.71 4.69
C TYR A 57 5.26 -28.17 3.28
N SER A 58 4.33 -28.49 2.38
CA SER A 58 4.32 -28.01 1.00
C SER A 58 3.30 -26.89 0.84
N SER A 59 3.72 -25.67 1.14
CA SER A 59 2.98 -24.48 0.69
C SER A 59 3.29 -24.27 -0.80
N LYS A 60 2.44 -24.81 -1.67
CA LYS A 60 2.54 -24.57 -3.11
C LYS A 60 2.39 -23.06 -3.38
N ASN A 61 3.41 -22.49 -4.02
CA ASN A 61 3.52 -21.08 -4.47
C ASN A 61 3.67 -19.99 -3.37
N TYR A 62 4.79 -20.04 -2.62
CA TYR A 62 5.21 -18.95 -1.72
C TYR A 62 5.25 -17.57 -2.41
N VAL A 63 5.70 -17.53 -3.67
CA VAL A 63 5.75 -16.32 -4.51
C VAL A 63 4.37 -15.70 -4.69
N ARG A 64 3.38 -16.52 -5.10
CA ARG A 64 2.01 -16.05 -5.32
C ARG A 64 1.37 -15.54 -4.03
N LYS A 65 1.57 -16.26 -2.92
CA LYS A 65 1.05 -15.82 -1.62
C LYS A 65 1.66 -14.48 -1.19
N PHE A 66 2.97 -14.30 -1.37
CA PHE A 66 3.63 -13.04 -1.06
C PHE A 66 3.11 -11.89 -1.94
N LEU A 67 2.92 -12.13 -3.24
CA LEU A 67 2.34 -11.17 -4.17
C LEU A 67 0.93 -10.72 -3.77
N TRP A 68 0.08 -11.64 -3.30
CA TRP A 68 -1.27 -11.31 -2.83
C TRP A 68 -1.31 -10.58 -1.49
N ALA A 69 -0.24 -10.69 -0.68
CA ALA A 69 -0.11 -9.93 0.56
C ALA A 69 0.32 -8.46 0.32
N LEU A 70 0.71 -8.11 -0.91
CA LEU A 70 1.05 -6.74 -1.27
C LEU A 70 -0.17 -5.82 -1.23
N ARG A 71 0.07 -4.56 -0.85
CA ARG A 71 -0.97 -3.52 -0.72
C ARG A 71 -1.67 -3.25 -2.07
N PRO A 72 -2.90 -2.71 -2.07
CA PRO A 72 -3.66 -2.39 -3.29
C PRO A 72 -2.89 -1.55 -4.32
N LYS A 73 -2.02 -0.63 -3.87
CA LYS A 73 -1.16 0.19 -4.75
C LYS A 73 -0.23 -0.62 -5.65
N TRP A 74 0.05 -1.88 -5.31
CA TRP A 74 0.90 -2.78 -6.08
C TRP A 74 0.12 -3.60 -7.12
N ARG A 75 -1.22 -3.60 -7.10
CA ARG A 75 -2.05 -4.49 -7.94
C ARG A 75 -1.73 -4.38 -9.43
N ALA A 76 -1.52 -3.16 -9.95
CA ALA A 76 -1.18 -2.95 -11.36
C ALA A 76 0.17 -3.62 -11.72
N LYS A 77 1.16 -3.52 -10.83
CA LYS A 77 2.47 -4.17 -11.02
C LYS A 77 2.37 -5.69 -10.89
N VAL A 78 1.61 -6.19 -9.92
CA VAL A 78 1.36 -7.65 -9.77
C VAL A 78 0.71 -8.22 -11.02
N ALA A 79 -0.34 -7.56 -11.54
CA ALA A 79 -1.01 -7.97 -12.78
C ALA A 79 -0.07 -7.94 -13.99
N ALA A 80 0.83 -6.94 -14.08
CA ALA A 80 1.84 -6.88 -15.14
C ALA A 80 2.86 -8.03 -15.05
N ILE A 81 3.28 -8.41 -13.83
CA ILE A 81 4.18 -9.56 -13.62
C ILE A 81 3.46 -10.85 -14.03
N GLU A 82 2.23 -11.06 -13.57
CA GLU A 82 1.41 -12.23 -13.94
C GLU A 82 1.17 -12.36 -15.44
N LYS A 83 1.02 -11.23 -16.15
CA LYS A 83 0.81 -11.22 -17.60
C LYS A 83 2.10 -11.41 -18.41
N SER A 84 3.24 -11.00 -17.87
CA SER A 84 4.53 -11.03 -18.59
C SER A 84 5.33 -12.30 -18.36
N LYS A 85 5.16 -12.97 -17.22
CA LYS A 85 5.88 -14.19 -16.86
C LYS A 85 4.99 -15.15 -16.10
N ASP A 86 5.19 -16.45 -16.30
CA ASP A 86 4.54 -17.46 -15.49
C ASP A 86 5.12 -17.42 -14.06
N LEU A 87 4.27 -17.14 -13.07
CA LEU A 87 4.65 -17.11 -11.65
C LEU A 87 5.25 -18.43 -11.15
N THR A 88 5.01 -19.54 -11.86
CA THR A 88 5.60 -20.85 -11.53
C THR A 88 7.07 -20.96 -11.94
N SER A 89 7.52 -20.11 -12.87
CA SER A 89 8.90 -20.04 -13.37
C SER A 89 9.71 -18.89 -12.75
N LEU A 90 9.05 -17.94 -12.09
CA LEU A 90 9.68 -16.75 -11.51
C LEU A 90 10.44 -17.11 -10.23
N SER A 91 11.74 -16.80 -10.17
CA SER A 91 12.50 -16.98 -8.93
C SER A 91 12.12 -15.93 -7.88
N LEU A 92 12.29 -16.29 -6.61
CA LEU A 92 12.00 -15.37 -5.51
C LEU A 92 12.93 -14.15 -5.56
N ASP A 93 14.22 -14.33 -5.85
CA ASP A 93 15.18 -13.23 -5.93
C ASP A 93 14.85 -12.24 -7.06
N GLU A 94 14.42 -12.75 -8.21
CA GLU A 94 13.98 -11.90 -9.32
C GLU A 94 12.72 -11.10 -8.97
N LEU A 95 11.77 -11.74 -8.29
CA LEU A 95 10.59 -11.04 -7.78
C LEU A 95 10.97 -9.91 -6.82
N ILE A 96 11.86 -10.20 -5.87
CA ILE A 96 12.32 -9.23 -4.87
C ILE A 96 12.99 -8.04 -5.56
N GLY A 97 13.87 -8.29 -6.53
CA GLY A 97 14.51 -7.23 -7.32
C GLY A 97 13.49 -6.33 -8.02
N ASN A 98 12.50 -6.93 -8.69
CA ASN A 98 11.42 -6.19 -9.35
C ASN A 98 10.58 -5.35 -8.39
N LEU A 99 10.29 -5.87 -7.19
CA LEU A 99 9.51 -5.16 -6.18
C LEU A 99 10.29 -3.98 -5.59
N LYS A 100 11.58 -4.16 -5.29
CA LYS A 100 12.45 -3.09 -4.74
C LYS A 100 12.60 -1.91 -5.70
N VAL A 101 12.82 -2.18 -6.98
CA VAL A 101 12.90 -1.12 -8.00
C VAL A 101 11.60 -0.32 -8.05
N HIS A 102 10.45 -1.00 -7.99
CA HIS A 102 9.16 -0.33 -7.99
C HIS A 102 8.89 0.45 -6.69
N GLU A 103 9.34 -0.06 -5.53
CA GLU A 103 9.26 0.66 -4.25
C GLU A 103 9.99 2.01 -4.32
N MET A 104 11.17 2.03 -4.92
CA MET A 104 11.98 3.24 -5.09
C MET A 104 11.29 4.27 -6.00
N ILE A 105 10.63 3.81 -7.08
CA ILE A 105 9.87 4.67 -8.00
C ILE A 105 8.66 5.29 -7.27
N ILE A 106 7.86 4.46 -6.58
CA ILE A 106 6.69 4.92 -5.81
C ILE A 106 7.11 5.97 -4.77
N LYS A 107 8.23 5.75 -4.07
CA LYS A 107 8.74 6.67 -3.05
C LYS A 107 9.09 8.03 -3.67
N LYS A 108 9.84 8.04 -4.78
CA LYS A 108 10.19 9.27 -5.51
C LYS A 108 8.95 10.03 -5.98
N ASP A 109 7.98 9.35 -6.57
CA ASP A 109 6.75 9.99 -7.04
C ASP A 109 5.96 10.59 -5.87
N SER A 110 5.92 9.91 -4.72
CA SER A 110 5.26 10.43 -3.52
C SER A 110 5.93 11.70 -2.97
N GLU A 111 7.26 11.78 -3.02
CA GLU A 111 8.03 12.96 -2.62
C GLU A 111 7.77 14.14 -3.56
N ILE A 112 7.71 13.89 -4.88
CA ILE A 112 7.38 14.90 -5.89
C ILE A 112 5.95 15.42 -5.70
N VAL A 113 4.98 14.53 -5.45
CA VAL A 113 3.59 14.90 -5.20
C VAL A 113 3.48 15.74 -3.93
N LYS A 114 4.13 15.34 -2.82
CA LYS A 114 4.15 16.12 -1.58
C LYS A 114 4.74 17.52 -1.80
N ALA A 115 5.89 17.61 -2.47
CA ALA A 115 6.50 18.90 -2.79
C ALA A 115 5.63 19.78 -3.71
N LYS A 116 4.81 19.19 -4.60
CA LYS A 116 3.86 19.93 -5.44
C LYS A 116 2.63 20.39 -4.66
N VAL A 117 2.14 19.58 -3.72
CA VAL A 117 1.03 19.94 -2.83
C VAL A 117 1.46 21.06 -1.88
N GLU A 118 2.64 20.97 -1.27
CA GLU A 118 3.19 22.00 -0.37
C GLU A 118 3.39 23.35 -1.09
N ARG A 119 3.92 23.34 -2.32
CA ARG A 119 4.03 24.57 -3.13
C ARG A 119 2.65 25.17 -3.46
N LYS A 120 1.63 24.35 -3.69
CA LYS A 120 0.26 24.82 -3.95
C LYS A 120 -0.42 25.36 -2.68
N SER A 121 -0.18 24.75 -1.51
CA SER A 121 -0.74 25.24 -0.24
C SER A 121 -0.10 26.55 0.21
N LEU A 122 1.21 26.72 0.01
CA LEU A 122 1.92 27.98 0.32
C LEU A 122 1.45 29.16 -0.56
N ALA A 123 1.14 28.90 -1.84
CA ALA A 123 0.60 29.93 -2.74
C ALA A 123 -0.82 30.40 -2.31
N LEU A 124 -1.59 29.54 -1.65
CA LEU A 124 -2.94 29.86 -1.16
C LEU A 124 -2.93 30.68 0.14
N THR A 125 -1.89 30.58 0.96
CA THR A 125 -1.78 31.30 2.24
C THR A 125 -1.19 32.70 2.13
N ALA A 126 -0.57 33.05 0.99
CA ALA A 126 0.01 34.38 0.75
C ALA A 126 -1.02 35.49 0.44
N LYS A 127 -2.33 35.20 0.50
CA LYS A 127 -3.42 36.16 0.25
C LYS A 127 -4.25 36.55 1.48
N LYS A 128 -3.67 36.49 2.69
CA LYS A 128 -4.41 36.88 3.91
C LYS A 128 -3.64 37.78 4.88
N GLU A 129 -2.90 38.76 4.38
CA GLU A 129 -2.42 39.88 5.21
C GLU A 129 -2.07 41.10 4.36
N SER A 130 -3.08 41.80 3.84
CA SER A 130 -3.15 43.27 3.90
C SER A 130 -4.55 43.72 3.50
N SER A 131 -5.14 44.53 4.38
CA SER A 131 -6.39 45.24 4.14
C SER A 131 -6.20 46.31 3.07
N ASP A 132 -7.26 46.49 2.29
CA ASP A 132 -7.67 47.63 1.46
C ASP A 132 -7.02 47.92 0.09
N GLU A 133 -7.97 48.09 -0.84
CA GLU A 133 -7.97 48.74 -2.16
C GLU A 133 -7.58 47.93 -3.42
N GLU A 134 -8.62 47.81 -4.26
CA GLU A 134 -8.72 47.66 -5.72
C GLU A 134 -8.46 46.33 -6.46
N CYS A 135 -9.60 45.77 -6.89
CA CYS A 135 -9.94 45.22 -8.21
C CYS A 135 -9.04 44.14 -8.83
N SER A 136 -9.57 42.91 -8.78
CA SER A 136 -9.06 41.74 -9.49
C SER A 136 -9.36 41.82 -10.99
N THR A 137 -8.31 41.90 -11.82
CA THR A 137 -8.42 41.57 -13.25
C THR A 137 -7.97 40.12 -13.45
N PHE A 138 -8.85 39.16 -13.15
CA PHE A 138 -8.75 37.81 -13.69
C PHE A 138 -9.49 37.80 -15.02
N GLY A 139 -8.73 37.74 -16.11
CA GLY A 139 -9.25 37.58 -17.46
C GLY A 139 -9.50 36.12 -17.81
N SER A 140 -10.67 35.90 -18.42
CA SER A 140 -11.21 34.73 -19.12
C SER A 140 -11.57 33.52 -18.24
N GLU A 141 -12.82 33.06 -18.13
CA GLU A 141 -13.93 33.02 -19.11
C GLU A 141 -15.29 33.09 -18.38
N ASP A 142 -15.84 34.27 -18.05
CA ASP A 142 -17.13 34.31 -17.30
C ASP A 142 -17.93 35.62 -17.50
N GLU A 143 -17.79 36.28 -18.65
CA GLU A 143 -18.50 37.56 -18.87
C GLU A 143 -20.03 37.36 -19.03
N GLU A 144 -20.45 36.23 -19.59
CA GLU A 144 -21.88 35.85 -19.68
C GLU A 144 -22.46 35.43 -18.32
N TYR A 145 -21.73 34.63 -17.54
CA TYR A 145 -22.14 34.23 -16.19
C TYR A 145 -22.17 35.41 -15.21
N ALA A 146 -21.25 36.38 -15.34
CA ALA A 146 -21.23 37.57 -14.50
C ALA A 146 -22.43 38.50 -14.77
N MET A 147 -22.92 38.59 -16.01
CA MET A 147 -24.14 39.33 -16.34
C MET A 147 -25.38 38.61 -15.78
N ALA A 148 -25.47 37.28 -15.91
CA ALA A 148 -26.59 36.48 -15.40
C ALA A 148 -26.74 36.58 -13.87
N VAL A 149 -25.63 36.54 -13.12
CA VAL A 149 -25.65 36.66 -11.65
C VAL A 149 -26.07 38.07 -11.20
N ARG A 150 -25.68 39.12 -11.93
CA ARG A 150 -26.10 40.51 -11.62
C ARG A 150 -27.59 40.69 -11.79
N ASP A 151 -28.17 40.12 -12.84
CA ASP A 151 -29.61 40.26 -13.11
C ASP A 151 -30.46 39.40 -12.16
N PHE A 152 -29.97 38.24 -11.73
CA PHE A 152 -30.64 37.42 -10.72
C PHE A 152 -30.72 38.12 -9.34
N ASN A 153 -29.67 38.84 -8.94
CA ASN A 153 -29.64 39.58 -7.67
C ASN A 153 -30.45 40.88 -7.67
N LYS A 154 -30.82 41.42 -8.85
CA LYS A 154 -31.75 42.56 -8.92
C LYS A 154 -33.19 42.14 -8.60
N PHE A 155 -33.55 40.88 -8.84
CA PHE A 155 -34.91 40.39 -8.62
C PHE A 155 -35.27 40.32 -7.13
N PHE A 156 -34.33 39.91 -6.27
CA PHE A 156 -34.54 39.82 -4.81
C PHE A 156 -34.43 41.15 -4.06
N LYS A 157 -33.93 42.21 -4.70
CA LYS A 157 -33.84 43.55 -4.08
C LYS A 157 -35.11 44.39 -4.22
N ARG A 158 -36.17 43.85 -4.83
CA ARG A 158 -37.40 44.59 -5.12
C ARG A 158 -38.69 43.89 -4.63
N ILE A 159 -38.54 42.93 -3.72
CA ILE A 159 -39.62 42.35 -2.89
C ILE A 159 -39.44 42.86 -1.46
#